data_AF-A0A528CLT6-F1
#
_entry.id   AF-A0A528CLT6-F1
#
_cell.length_a   1.000
_cell.length_b   1.000
_cell.length_c   1.000
_cell.angle_alpha   90.00
_cell.angle_beta   90.00
_cell.angle_gamma   90.00
#
_symmetry.space_group_name_H-M   'P 1'
#
loop_
_entity.id
_entity.type
_entity.pdbx_description
1 polymer ?
#
loop_
_entity_poly.entity_id
_entity_poly.type
_entity_poly.pdbx_seq_one_letter_code
_entity_poly.pdbx_strand_id
1 'polypeptide(L)' 'VVSKQSSDLLHLFRRELLVVNENFRLAGAELARSVLGWIGGSAPGSLQSLSVPTEVLAYRRPD' A
#
# COMPACT_ATOMS: atom_id res chain seq x y z
N VAL A 1 6.20 -17.18 -5.18
CA VAL A 1 5.39 -16.05 -5.70
C VAL A 1 5.14 -15.10 -4.54
N VAL A 2 5.35 -13.80 -4.74
CA VAL A 2 4.99 -12.76 -3.76
C VAL A 2 3.73 -12.08 -4.26
N SER A 3 2.72 -11.97 -3.40
CA SER A 3 1.44 -11.35 -3.71
C SER A 3 1.28 -10.05 -2.92
N LYS A 4 0.60 -9.09 -3.52
CA LYS A 4 0.30 -7.80 -2.90
C LYS A 4 -1.13 -7.85 -2.36
N GLN A 5 -1.35 -7.35 -1.15
CA GLN A 5 -2.70 -7.22 -0.60
C GLN A 5 -2.88 -5.86 0.05
N SER A 6 -4.13 -5.39 0.10
CA SER A 6 -4.54 -4.19 0.85
C SER A 6 -5.42 -4.50 2.06
N SER A 7 -5.70 -5.79 2.29
CA SER A 7 -6.42 -6.34 3.43
C SER A 7 -5.89 -7.73 3.76
N ASP A 8 -5.91 -8.13 5.03
CA ASP A 8 -5.34 -9.40 5.53
C ASP A 8 -6.21 -10.61 5.19
N LEU A 9 -6.44 -10.86 3.91
CA LEU A 9 -7.32 -11.91 3.41
C LEU A 9 -6.57 -13.03 2.70
N LEU A 10 -5.39 -12.78 2.12
CA LEU A 10 -4.74 -13.77 1.25
C LEU A 10 -4.38 -15.06 1.98
N HIS A 11 -3.90 -14.97 3.22
CA HIS A 11 -3.60 -16.15 4.03
C HIS A 11 -4.83 -16.94 4.50
N LEU A 12 -6.05 -16.37 4.39
CA LEU A 12 -7.29 -17.11 4.60
C LEU A 12 -7.56 -18.10 3.45
N PHE A 13 -7.21 -17.71 2.21
CA PHE A 13 -7.43 -18.52 1.00
C PHE A 13 -6.23 -19.39 0.65
N ARG A 14 -5.01 -18.90 0.89
CA ARG A 14 -3.78 -19.60 0.55
C ARG A 14 -2.63 -19.21 1.50
N ARG A 15 -2.30 -20.13 2.42
CA ARG A 15 -1.32 -19.90 3.48
C ARG A 15 0.13 -19.90 2.99
N GLU A 16 0.42 -20.51 1.86
CA GLU A 16 1.78 -20.60 1.31
C GLU A 16 2.24 -19.31 0.62
N LEU A 17 1.36 -18.30 0.50
CA LEU A 17 1.70 -17.03 -0.13
C LEU A 17 2.64 -16.21 0.76
N LEU A 18 3.70 -15.69 0.13
CA LEU A 18 4.44 -14.56 0.67
C LEU A 18 3.68 -13.28 0.31
N VAL A 19 3.45 -12.40 1.27
CA VAL A 19 2.59 -11.26 1.10
C VAL A 19 3.28 -9.96 1.44
N VAL A 20 3.06 -8.93 0.63
CA VAL A 20 3.44 -7.55 0.93
C VAL A 20 2.16 -6.73 1.10
N ASN A 21 2.09 -5.98 2.20
CA ASN A 21 0.95 -5.11 2.48
C ASN A 21 1.12 -3.77 1.76
N GLU A 22 0.05 -3.35 1.09
CA GLU A 22 -0.07 -2.04 0.46
C GLU A 22 -1.21 -1.24 1.09
N ASN A 23 -0.89 -0.03 1.54
CA ASN A 23 -1.86 0.82 2.22
C ASN A 23 -2.67 1.65 1.23
N PHE A 24 -3.81 1.13 0.78
CA PHE A 24 -4.72 1.86 -0.12
C PHE A 24 -5.35 3.10 0.52
N ARG A 25 -5.52 3.13 1.84
CA ARG A 25 -6.02 4.32 2.54
C ARG A 25 -5.00 5.46 2.47
N LEU A 26 -3.72 5.15 2.66
CA LEU A 26 -2.63 6.10 2.49
C LEU A 26 -2.57 6.58 1.03
N ALA A 27 -2.62 5.66 0.06
CA ALA A 27 -2.62 6.04 -1.35
C ALA A 27 -3.77 7.00 -1.71
N GLY A 28 -4.97 6.76 -1.18
CA GLY A 28 -6.11 7.67 -1.34
C GLY A 28 -5.88 9.05 -0.71
N ALA A 29 -5.28 9.10 0.49
CA ALA A 29 -4.94 10.36 1.16
C ALA A 29 -3.85 11.16 0.43
N GLU A 30 -2.79 10.48 -0.07
CA GLU A 30 -1.76 11.10 -0.90
C GLU A 30 -2.35 11.65 -2.19
N LEU A 31 -3.20 10.87 -2.88
CA LEU A 31 -3.87 11.32 -4.09
C LEU A 31 -4.72 12.57 -3.84
N ALA A 32 -5.54 12.57 -2.77
CA ALA A 32 -6.35 13.72 -2.41
C ALA A 32 -5.49 14.95 -2.12
N ARG A 33 -4.40 14.80 -1.37
CA ARG A 33 -3.42 15.88 -1.13
C ARG A 33 -2.83 16.40 -2.43
N SER A 34 -2.38 15.53 -3.32
CA SER A 34 -1.75 15.93 -4.58
C SER A 34 -2.73 16.67 -5.49
N VAL A 35 -3.97 16.19 -5.60
CA VAL A 35 -5.01 16.86 -6.39
C VAL A 35 -5.33 18.25 -5.83
N LEU A 36 -5.59 18.36 -4.53
CA LEU A 36 -5.88 19.65 -3.89
C LEU A 36 -4.68 20.60 -3.97
N GLY A 37 -3.47 20.10 -3.79
CA GLY A 37 -2.23 20.86 -3.92
C GLY A 37 -2.04 21.40 -5.33
N TRP A 38 -2.35 20.61 -6.36
CA TRP A 38 -2.27 21.05 -7.75
C TRP A 38 -3.31 22.12 -8.08
N ILE A 39 -4.56 21.96 -7.61
CA ILE A 39 -5.60 22.99 -7.71
C ILE A 39 -5.14 24.29 -7.05
N GLY A 40 -4.44 24.20 -5.91
CA GLY A 40 -3.84 25.33 -5.20
C GLY A 40 -2.58 25.92 -5.84
N GLY A 41 -2.15 25.45 -7.02
CA GLY A 41 -1.00 25.99 -7.75
C GLY A 41 0.37 25.45 -7.32
N SER A 42 0.42 24.35 -6.57
CA SER A 42 1.69 23.70 -6.19
C SER A 42 2.40 23.12 -7.41
N ALA A 43 3.74 23.14 -7.38
CA ALA A 43 4.55 22.60 -8.46
C ALA A 43 4.39 21.06 -8.57
N PRO A 44 4.23 20.48 -9.77
CA PRO A 44 4.00 19.03 -9.92
C PRO A 44 5.06 18.14 -9.27
N GLY A 45 6.31 18.58 -9.21
CA GLY A 45 7.40 17.83 -8.57
C GLY A 45 7.25 17.67 -7.07
N SER A 46 6.55 18.58 -6.37
CA SER A 46 6.29 18.48 -4.94
C SER A 46 5.05 17.65 -4.59
N LEU A 47 4.33 17.15 -5.61
CA LEU A 47 3.07 16.42 -5.46
C LEU A 47 3.20 14.93 -5.78
N GLN A 48 4.43 14.44 -5.91
CA GLN A 48 4.74 13.05 -6.21
C GLN A 48 5.23 12.34 -4.96
N SER A 49 4.69 11.16 -4.71
CA SER A 49 5.14 10.29 -3.62
C SER A 49 5.13 8.83 -4.08
N LEU A 50 6.06 8.05 -3.53
CA LEU A 50 6.15 6.61 -3.75
C LEU A 50 6.20 5.93 -2.37
N SER A 51 5.27 5.02 -2.12
CA SER A 51 5.34 4.15 -0.95
C SER A 51 6.15 2.90 -1.29
N VAL A 52 7.16 2.62 -0.48
CA VAL A 52 8.00 1.43 -0.63
C VAL A 52 7.47 0.29 0.24
N PRO A 53 7.58 -0.97 -0.20
CA PRO A 53 7.30 -2.13 0.64
C PRO A 53 8.12 -2.12 1.93
N THR A 54 7.47 -2.39 3.08
CA THR A 54 8.16 -2.46 4.38
C THR A 54 8.68 -3.86 4.67
N GLU A 55 7.84 -4.88 4.48
CA GLU A 55 8.14 -6.25 4.86
C GLU A 55 7.45 -7.27 3.95
N VAL A 56 8.01 -8.48 3.89
CA VAL A 56 7.40 -9.65 3.27
C VAL A 56 6.93 -10.59 4.36
N LEU A 57 5.62 -10.82 4.42
CA LEU A 57 4.95 -11.62 5.43
C LEU A 57 4.72 -13.05 4.95
N ALA A 58 5.15 -14.02 5.75
CA ALA A 58 4.74 -15.42 5.65
C ALA A 58 3.57 -15.69 6.60
N TYR A 59 2.76 -16.72 6.32
CA TYR A 59 1.69 -17.12 7.24
C TYR A 59 2.28 -17.56 8.59
N ARG A 60 1.82 -16.93 9.67
CA ARG A 60 2.13 -17.31 11.04
C ARG A 60 0.92 -18.05 11.63
N ARG A 61 1.10 -19.30 12.07
CA ARG A 61 0.06 -19.98 12.85
C ARG A 61 -0.09 -19.27 14.20
N PRO A 62 -1.31 -19.04 14.69
CA PRO A 62 -1.52 -18.71 16.09
C PRO A 62 -1.06 -19.90 16.95
N ASP A 63 -0.34 -19.61 18.03
CA ASP A 63 0.00 -20.58 19.08
C ASP A 63 -1.24 -20.96 19.90
#